data_AF-A0A0R3Q8D8-F1
#
_entry.id   AF-A0A0R3Q8D8-F1
#
_cell.length_a   1.000
_cell.length_b   1.000
_cell.length_c   1.000
_cell.angle_alpha   90.00
_cell.angle_beta   90.00
_cell.angle_gamma   90.00
#
_symmetry.space_group_name_H-M   'P 1'
#
loop_
_entity.id
_entity.type
_entity.pdbx_description
1 polymer ?
#
loop_
_entity_poly.entity_id
_entity_poly.type
_entity_poly.pdbx_seq_one_letter_code
_entity_poly.pdbx_strand_id
1 'polypeptide(L)'
;MAGALGVDFVAITEPYAPGGRISAPGWLQWIVGRSAILVRSSIVALQIPLTTPETVCVNLGAFSLVVTYASPNSALDLTLSPLEADLGILSTPFLLLGDLNCRTSIIPGYQTDQRGYRFEDFLLASNLDLRNPPTPTWVR
;
A
#
# COMPACT_ATOMS: atom_id res chain seq x y z
N MET A 1 -13.68 -3.00 -15.24
CA MET A 1 -12.70 -1.92 -15.53
C MET A 1 -11.26 -2.44 -15.50
N ALA A 2 -10.78 -3.03 -14.40
CA ALA A 2 -9.41 -3.60 -14.34
C ALA A 2 -9.10 -4.65 -15.44
N GLY A 3 -10.03 -5.58 -15.70
CA GLY A 3 -9.87 -6.57 -16.77
C GLY A 3 -9.66 -5.98 -18.17
N ALA A 4 -10.20 -4.78 -18.44
CA ALA A 4 -10.09 -4.10 -19.72
C ALA A 4 -8.73 -3.38 -19.90
N LEU A 5 -8.05 -3.06 -18.80
CA LEU A 5 -6.75 -2.40 -18.79
C LEU A 5 -5.58 -3.40 -18.82
N GLY A 6 -5.86 -4.70 -18.84
CA GLY A 6 -4.81 -5.73 -18.84
C GLY A 6 -4.01 -5.80 -17.53
N VAL A 7 -4.50 -5.21 -16.43
CA VAL A 7 -3.77 -5.23 -15.15
C VAL A 7 -3.89 -6.60 -14.46
N ASP A 8 -2.82 -6.99 -13.77
CA ASP A 8 -2.68 -8.29 -13.10
C ASP A 8 -3.01 -8.25 -11.60
N PHE A 9 -2.82 -7.10 -10.98
CA PHE A 9 -3.16 -6.83 -9.59
C PHE A 9 -3.72 -5.41 -9.43
N VAL A 10 -4.49 -5.20 -8.36
CA VAL A 10 -5.03 -3.90 -7.95
C VAL A 10 -4.79 -3.73 -6.47
N ALA A 11 -4.09 -2.65 -6.11
CA ALA A 11 -3.96 -2.18 -4.74
C ALA A 11 -5.09 -1.19 -4.43
N ILE A 12 -5.77 -1.37 -3.30
CA ILE A 12 -6.93 -0.57 -2.93
C ILE A 12 -6.78 -0.12 -1.49
N THR A 13 -6.92 1.18 -1.27
CA THR A 13 -7.18 1.76 0.05
C THR A 13 -8.65 2.11 0.17
N GLU A 14 -9.17 1.98 1.40
CA GLU A 14 -10.57 2.21 1.76
C GLU A 14 -11.58 1.47 0.85
N PRO A 15 -11.42 0.13 0.66
CA PRO A 15 -12.29 -0.61 -0.24
C PRO A 15 -13.74 -0.62 0.26
N TYR A 16 -14.70 -0.44 -0.65
CA TYR A 16 -16.10 -0.76 -0.37
C TYR A 16 -16.30 -2.28 -0.39
N ALA A 17 -16.33 -2.90 0.79
CA ALA A 17 -16.42 -4.35 0.97
C ALA A 17 -17.56 -4.75 1.94
N PRO A 18 -18.83 -4.46 1.61
CA PRO A 18 -19.96 -4.88 2.44
C PRO A 18 -19.96 -6.41 2.60
N GLY A 19 -19.95 -6.90 3.84
CA GLY A 19 -19.81 -8.33 4.14
C GLY A 19 -18.38 -8.87 4.07
N GLY A 20 -17.37 -7.99 4.06
CA GLY A 20 -15.96 -8.37 4.13
C GLY A 20 -15.38 -8.87 2.80
N ARG A 21 -16.04 -8.58 1.67
CA ARG A 21 -15.57 -8.93 0.33
C ARG A 21 -15.85 -7.81 -0.67
N ILE A 22 -14.95 -7.68 -1.64
CA ILE A 22 -15.10 -6.84 -2.82
C ILE A 22 -15.69 -7.69 -3.94
N SER A 23 -16.72 -7.18 -4.63
CA SER A 23 -17.30 -7.84 -5.79
C SER A 23 -16.35 -7.75 -6.99
N ALA A 24 -15.53 -8.79 -7.19
CA ALA A 24 -14.54 -8.87 -8.27
C ALA A 24 -14.43 -10.31 -8.82
N PRO A 25 -15.37 -10.75 -9.70
CA PRO A 25 -15.32 -12.09 -10.29
C PRO A 25 -14.01 -12.35 -11.06
N GLY A 26 -13.38 -13.50 -10.81
CA GLY A 26 -12.08 -13.86 -11.42
C GLY A 26 -10.85 -13.30 -10.70
N TRP A 27 -11.03 -12.72 -9.51
CA TRP A 27 -9.95 -12.17 -8.70
C TRP A 27 -9.87 -12.86 -7.33
N LEU A 28 -8.65 -13.23 -6.95
CA LEU A 28 -8.30 -13.49 -5.56
C LEU A 28 -8.26 -12.16 -4.81
N GLN A 29 -8.63 -12.18 -3.54
CA GLN A 29 -8.69 -10.96 -2.73
C GLN A 29 -8.20 -11.20 -1.31
N TRP A 30 -7.41 -10.27 -0.79
CA TRP A 30 -7.01 -10.20 0.60
C TRP A 30 -7.32 -8.81 1.12
N ILE A 31 -8.03 -8.74 2.24
CA ILE A 31 -8.51 -7.50 2.83
C ILE A 31 -8.08 -7.49 4.30
N VAL A 32 -7.37 -6.45 4.72
CA VAL A 32 -6.96 -6.22 6.11
C VAL A 32 -7.24 -4.76 6.46
N GLY A 33 -8.16 -4.54 7.40
CA GLY A 33 -8.61 -3.20 7.77
C GLY A 33 -9.10 -2.41 6.56
N ARG A 34 -8.45 -1.29 6.27
CA ARG A 34 -8.75 -0.39 5.14
C ARG A 34 -7.87 -0.62 3.92
N SER A 35 -7.15 -1.73 3.83
CA SER A 35 -6.32 -2.06 2.67
C SER A 35 -6.75 -3.38 2.05
N ALA A 36 -6.69 -3.44 0.73
CA ALA A 36 -6.98 -4.64 -0.02
C ALA A 36 -6.05 -4.81 -1.22
N ILE A 37 -5.80 -6.08 -1.54
CA ILE A 37 -5.11 -6.50 -2.75
C ILE A 37 -6.05 -7.43 -3.52
N LEU A 38 -6.28 -7.10 -4.79
CA LEU A 38 -6.90 -8.01 -5.77
C LEU A 38 -5.82 -8.53 -6.70
N VAL A 39 -5.81 -9.83 -6.97
CA VAL A 39 -4.89 -10.47 -7.94
C VAL A 39 -5.70 -11.36 -8.88
N ARG A 40 -5.38 -11.38 -10.17
CA ARG A 40 -6.04 -12.31 -11.12
C ARG A 40 -5.92 -13.76 -10.63
N SER A 41 -6.98 -14.54 -10.75
CA SER A 41 -6.99 -15.94 -10.28
C SER A 41 -6.01 -16.87 -10.99
N SER A 42 -5.48 -16.47 -12.15
CA SER A 42 -4.43 -17.20 -12.87
C SER A 42 -3.02 -17.00 -12.30
N ILE A 43 -2.84 -16.05 -11.38
CA ILE A 43 -1.57 -15.73 -10.75
C ILE A 43 -1.52 -16.38 -9.37
N VAL A 44 -0.45 -17.11 -9.11
CA VAL A 44 -0.19 -17.69 -7.79
C VAL A 44 0.23 -16.57 -6.85
N ALA A 45 -0.51 -16.41 -5.76
CA ALA A 45 -0.20 -15.44 -4.73
C ALA A 45 -0.46 -16.03 -3.34
N LEU A 46 0.42 -15.74 -2.39
CA LEU A 46 0.33 -16.21 -1.02
C LEU A 46 0.28 -15.01 -0.07
N GLN A 47 -0.70 -14.96 0.83
CA GLN A 47 -0.74 -13.92 1.84
C GLN A 47 0.43 -14.07 2.81
N ILE A 48 1.14 -12.98 3.07
CA ILE A 48 2.09 -12.89 4.18
C ILE A 48 1.39 -12.10 5.29
N PRO A 49 1.10 -12.72 6.45
CA PRO A 49 0.56 -12.00 7.59
C PRO A 49 1.57 -10.96 8.10
N LEU A 50 1.11 -9.72 8.22
CA LEU A 50 1.87 -8.60 8.80
C LEU A 50 1.21 -8.17 10.12
N THR A 51 1.97 -7.52 10.98
CA THR A 51 1.47 -7.03 12.28
C THR A 51 0.89 -5.62 12.21
N THR A 52 1.30 -4.85 11.20
CA THR A 52 0.88 -3.48 10.95
C THR A 52 -0.62 -3.42 10.68
N PRO A 53 -1.38 -2.62 11.45
CA PRO A 53 -2.79 -2.41 11.18
C PRO A 53 -3.01 -1.89 9.76
N GLU A 54 -4.15 -2.28 9.17
CA GLU A 54 -4.59 -1.73 7.88
C GLU A 54 -3.56 -1.93 6.75
N THR A 55 -2.74 -2.97 6.87
CA THR A 55 -1.72 -3.34 5.89
C THR A 55 -1.92 -4.79 5.47
N VAL A 56 -1.91 -5.02 4.16
CA VAL A 56 -2.01 -6.35 3.57
C VAL A 56 -0.79 -6.62 2.71
N CYS A 57 -0.25 -7.83 2.79
CA CYS A 57 0.88 -8.25 1.98
C CYS A 57 0.58 -9.57 1.29
N VAL A 58 0.95 -9.67 0.02
CA VAL A 58 0.96 -10.94 -0.73
C VAL A 58 2.29 -11.12 -1.44
N ASN A 59 2.80 -12.34 -1.42
CA ASN A 59 3.94 -12.74 -2.24
C ASN A 59 3.46 -13.23 -3.61
N LEU A 60 4.07 -12.72 -4.67
CA LEU A 60 3.79 -13.06 -6.07
C LEU A 60 4.92 -13.92 -6.69
N GLY A 61 5.70 -14.61 -5.87
CA GLY A 61 6.87 -15.39 -6.25
C GLY A 61 8.13 -14.53 -6.38
N ALA A 62 8.13 -13.55 -7.29
CA ALA A 62 9.32 -12.72 -7.56
C ALA A 62 9.47 -11.53 -6.61
N PHE A 63 8.36 -11.02 -6.08
CA PHE A 63 8.32 -9.89 -5.16
C PHE A 63 7.07 -9.97 -4.26
N SER A 64 7.08 -9.18 -3.19
CA SER A 64 5.93 -8.99 -2.31
C SER A 64 5.22 -7.67 -2.62
N LEU A 65 3.89 -7.70 -2.73
CA LEU A 65 3.05 -6.53 -2.87
C LEU A 65 2.49 -6.17 -1.49
N VAL A 66 2.83 -4.99 -0.99
CA VAL A 66 2.39 -4.47 0.30
C VAL A 66 1.46 -3.28 0.05
N VAL A 67 0.25 -3.32 0.60
CA VAL A 67 -0.71 -2.22 0.51
C VAL A 67 -1.07 -1.75 1.92
N THR A 68 -0.87 -0.47 2.18
CA THR A 68 -1.11 0.15 3.50
C THR A 68 -2.00 1.38 3.37
N TYR A 69 -2.67 1.72 4.47
CA TYR A 69 -3.42 2.95 4.61
C TYR A 69 -3.07 3.60 5.95
N ALA A 70 -2.81 4.90 5.94
CA ALA A 70 -2.67 5.70 7.15
C ALA A 70 -3.74 6.79 7.16
N SER A 71 -4.60 6.76 8.17
CA SER A 71 -5.68 7.74 8.33
C SER A 71 -5.14 9.17 8.44
N PRO A 72 -5.83 10.16 7.84
CA PRO A 72 -5.51 11.57 8.06
C PRO A 72 -5.80 12.02 9.50
N ASN A 73 -6.64 11.26 10.23
CA ASN A 73 -7.13 11.61 11.57
C ASN A 73 -6.36 10.94 12.71
N SER A 74 -5.28 10.20 12.42
CA SER A 74 -4.43 9.57 13.44
C SER A 74 -2.96 9.91 13.21
N ALA A 75 -2.13 9.76 14.24
CA ALA A 75 -0.68 9.92 14.08
C ALA A 75 -0.13 8.92 13.05
N LEU A 76 0.71 9.39 12.13
CA LEU A 76 1.29 8.58 11.05
C LEU A 76 2.22 7.48 11.60
N ASP A 77 2.92 7.75 12.71
CA ASP A 77 3.84 6.81 13.36
C ASP A 77 3.13 5.52 13.85
N LEU A 78 1.81 5.57 14.11
CA LEU A 78 1.03 4.37 14.43
C LEU A 78 0.96 3.36 13.28
N THR A 79 1.15 3.83 12.04
CA THR A 79 1.26 2.98 10.85
C THR A 79 2.72 2.72 10.49
N LEU A 80 3.57 3.76 10.46
CA LEU A 80 4.92 3.62 9.90
C LEU A 80 5.88 2.80 10.78
N SER A 81 5.84 2.95 12.11
CA SER A 81 6.76 2.21 13.00
C SER A 81 6.57 0.69 12.95
N PRO A 82 5.35 0.12 13.08
CA PRO A 82 5.18 -1.31 12.88
C PRO A 82 5.44 -1.73 11.42
N LEU A 83 5.14 -0.87 10.44
CA LEU A 83 5.37 -1.17 9.03
C LEU A 83 6.86 -1.35 8.74
N GLU A 84 7.72 -0.49 9.27
CA GLU A 84 9.18 -0.61 9.14
C GLU A 84 9.68 -1.98 9.64
N ALA A 85 9.19 -2.42 10.81
CA ALA A 85 9.54 -3.73 11.36
C ALA A 85 9.05 -4.89 10.47
N ASP A 86 7.80 -4.80 9.98
CA ASP A 86 7.21 -5.80 9.08
C ASP A 86 7.93 -5.87 7.72
N LEU A 87 8.38 -4.74 7.19
CA LEU A 87 9.14 -4.70 5.93
C LEU A 87 10.53 -5.32 6.11
N GLY A 88 11.15 -5.14 7.28
CA GLY A 88 12.46 -5.72 7.61
C GLY A 88 12.51 -7.25 7.62
N ILE A 89 11.36 -7.93 7.73
CA ILE A 89 11.28 -9.41 7.71
C ILE A 89 10.98 -9.98 6.31
N LEU A 90 10.69 -9.14 5.32
CA LEU A 90 10.40 -9.60 3.96
C LEU A 90 11.69 -10.08 3.27
N SER A 91 11.69 -11.34 2.82
CA SER A 91 12.86 -11.99 2.21
C SER A 91 13.00 -11.74 0.70
N THR A 92 11.99 -11.11 0.07
CA THR A 92 11.97 -10.78 -1.36
C THR A 92 11.89 -9.28 -1.55
N PRO A 93 12.31 -8.75 -2.72
CA PRO A 93 11.99 -7.37 -3.10
C PRO A 93 10.50 -7.10 -2.91
N PHE A 94 10.13 -5.87 -2.59
CA PHE A 94 8.73 -5.53 -2.38
C PHE A 94 8.36 -4.20 -3.02
N LEU A 95 7.07 -4.07 -3.31
CA LEU A 95 6.45 -2.84 -3.72
C LEU A 95 5.48 -2.41 -2.61
N LEU A 96 5.75 -1.24 -2.02
CA LEU A 96 4.85 -0.61 -1.06
C LEU A 96 3.95 0.39 -1.78
N LEU A 97 2.64 0.20 -1.66
CA LEU A 97 1.62 1.07 -2.19
C LEU A 97 0.70 1.51 -1.06
N GLY A 98 0.16 2.72 -1.12
CA GLY A 98 -0.77 3.15 -0.10
C GLY A 98 -1.16 4.61 -0.18
N ASP A 99 -2.14 4.95 0.64
CA ASP A 99 -2.49 6.32 0.94
C ASP A 99 -2.06 6.63 2.37
N LEU A 100 -1.02 7.45 2.49
CA LEU A 100 -0.44 7.83 3.77
C LEU A 100 -0.98 9.16 4.30
N ASN A 101 -1.86 9.82 3.54
CA ASN A 101 -2.44 11.13 3.88
C ASN A 101 -1.36 12.15 4.29
N CYS A 102 -0.29 12.26 3.52
CA CYS A 102 0.82 13.19 3.78
C CYS A 102 1.29 13.86 2.48
N ARG A 103 2.06 14.96 2.61
CA ARG A 103 2.69 15.63 1.47
C ARG A 103 4.19 15.70 1.70
N THR A 104 4.97 15.32 0.70
CA THR A 104 6.45 15.37 0.71
C THR A 104 6.96 16.12 -0.50
N SER A 105 8.00 16.92 -0.31
CA SER A 105 8.71 17.62 -1.39
C SER A 105 9.67 16.73 -2.19
N ILE A 106 9.86 15.46 -1.80
CA ILE A 106 10.54 14.46 -2.64
C ILE A 106 9.80 14.29 -3.97
N ILE A 107 8.46 14.42 -3.97
CA ILE A 107 7.66 14.47 -5.19
C ILE A 107 7.75 15.91 -5.75
N PRO A 108 8.23 16.09 -7.00
CA PRO A 108 8.36 17.43 -7.58
C PRO A 108 7.03 18.18 -7.60
N GLY A 109 7.05 19.45 -7.19
CA GLY A 109 5.87 20.32 -7.17
C GLY A 109 5.07 20.33 -5.86
N TYR A 110 5.46 19.51 -4.87
CA TYR A 110 4.84 19.46 -3.55
C TYR A 110 5.67 20.14 -2.46
N GLN A 111 5.02 20.50 -1.36
CA GLN A 111 5.68 20.98 -0.14
C GLN A 111 5.52 19.93 0.96
N THR A 112 6.61 19.67 1.69
CA THR A 112 6.60 18.76 2.84
C THR A 112 5.75 19.35 3.97
N ASP A 113 4.81 18.56 4.51
CA ASP A 113 4.09 18.90 5.74
C ASP A 113 4.59 18.08 6.93
N GLN A 114 3.99 18.29 8.11
CA GLN A 114 4.43 17.62 9.34
C GLN A 114 4.42 16.08 9.21
N ARG A 115 3.43 15.52 8.51
CA ARG A 115 3.36 14.07 8.23
C ARG A 115 4.37 13.68 7.16
N GLY A 116 4.59 14.54 6.18
CA GLY A 116 5.63 14.41 5.17
C GLY A 116 7.00 14.18 5.75
N TYR A 117 7.42 14.97 6.74
CA TYR A 117 8.73 14.77 7.38
C TYR A 117 8.89 13.36 7.97
N ARG A 118 7.85 12.85 8.64
CA ARG A 118 7.85 11.47 9.16
C ARG A 118 7.92 10.42 8.07
N PHE A 119 7.21 10.65 6.97
CA PHE A 119 7.27 9.77 5.81
C PHE A 119 8.67 9.76 5.18
N GLU A 120 9.33 10.92 5.08
CA GLU A 120 10.69 11.05 4.55
C GLU A 120 11.70 10.30 5.44
N ASP A 121 11.60 10.42 6.77
CA ASP A 121 12.41 9.65 7.72
C ASP A 121 12.22 8.13 7.52
N PHE A 122 10.98 7.68 7.37
CA PHE A 122 10.64 6.27 7.12
C PHE A 122 11.24 5.75 5.80
N LEU A 123 11.17 6.54 4.71
CA LEU A 123 11.78 6.16 3.44
C LEU A 123 13.29 5.95 3.58
N LEU A 124 13.96 6.85 4.30
CA LEU A 124 15.40 6.75 4.56
C LEU A 124 15.74 5.53 5.42
N ALA A 125 15.02 5.33 6.54
CA ALA A 125 15.26 4.23 7.47
C ALA A 125 15.01 2.85 6.82
N SER A 126 13.99 2.76 5.97
CA SER A 126 13.62 1.54 5.25
C SER A 126 14.36 1.37 3.92
N ASN A 127 15.26 2.30 3.56
CA ASN A 127 15.99 2.33 2.29
C ASN A 127 15.07 2.17 1.07
N LEU A 128 14.00 2.95 1.02
CA LEU A 128 12.96 2.90 -0.02
C LEU A 128 13.14 3.99 -1.07
N ASP A 129 12.96 3.60 -2.33
CA ASP A 129 12.86 4.53 -3.45
C ASP A 129 11.41 5.01 -3.65
N LEU A 130 11.19 6.31 -3.65
CA LEU A 130 9.90 6.90 -4.05
C LEU A 130 9.79 6.97 -5.58
N ARG A 131 8.73 6.40 -6.14
CA ARG A 131 8.52 6.32 -7.61
C ARG A 131 7.33 7.15 -8.12
N ASN A 132 6.75 7.99 -7.27
CA ASN A 132 5.58 8.77 -7.63
C ASN A 132 5.89 9.84 -8.69
N PRO A 133 5.05 9.99 -9.73
CA PRO A 133 5.12 11.13 -10.64
C PRO A 133 4.59 12.40 -9.95
N PRO A 134 4.83 13.60 -10.50
CA PRO A 134 4.32 14.86 -9.96
C PRO A 134 2.81 15.06 -10.18
N THR A 135 2.11 14.09 -10.79
CA THR A 135 0.68 14.18 -11.08
C THR A 135 -0.15 14.02 -9.81
N PRO A 136 -1.12 14.92 -9.53
CA PRO A 136 -2.02 14.79 -8.39
C PRO A 136 -2.79 13.45 -8.37
N THR A 137 -2.77 12.79 -7.22
CA THR A 137 -3.51 11.54 -6.95
C THR A 137 -4.86 11.78 -6.26
N TRP A 138 -5.11 12.98 -5.75
CA TRP A 138 -6.36 13.40 -5.12
C TRP A 138 -6.75 14.82 -5.56
N VAL A 139 -8.05 15.00 -5.82
CA VAL A 139 -8.67 16.29 -6.17
C VAL A 139 -9.99 16.42 -5.40
N ARG A 140 -10.37 17.65 -5.06
CA ARG A 140 -11.61 17.96 -4.33
C ARG A 140 -12.81 18.14 -5.26
#